data_AF-A0A9D1WBT4-F1
#
_entry.id   AF-A0A9D1WBT4-F1
#
_cell.length_a   1.000
_cell.length_b   1.000
_cell.length_c   1.000
_cell.angle_alpha   90.00
_cell.angle_beta   90.00
_cell.angle_gamma   90.00
#
_symmetry.space_group_name_H-M   'P 1'
#
loop_
_entity.id
_entity.type
_entity.pdbx_description
1 polymer ?
#
loop_
_entity_poly.entity_id
_entity_poly.type
_entity_poly.pdbx_seq_one_letter_code
_entity_poly.pdbx_strand_id
1 'polypeptide(L)'
;MGQVQGWRCWKLALVVSASLVVVSGCATAPEDQAMIESVVTALPQEVEGCVFVGNVDNDYISYTVQAARNNLRFKAAQLGANTLVETHLAVTPSMSYLYPDPWFGHGAWANTMNAPSFFLSGRAYRCPAGKGPLRPEQGAAVTAVTAAGAEPPAELSE
;
A
#
# COMPACT_ATOMS: atom_id res chain seq x y z
N MET A 1 29.81 59.31 7.61
CA MET A 1 28.96 58.47 6.74
C MET A 1 29.20 57.03 7.13
N GLY A 2 28.28 56.43 7.89
CA GLY A 2 28.44 55.13 8.52
C GLY A 2 27.71 54.02 7.76
N GLN A 3 28.42 52.93 7.48
CA GLN A 3 27.88 51.66 6.98
C GLN A 3 27.91 50.65 8.14
N VAL A 4 26.74 50.31 8.70
CA VAL A 4 26.59 49.18 9.63
C VAL A 4 25.19 48.59 9.47
N GLN A 5 24.95 47.86 8.38
CA GLN A 5 23.65 47.20 8.17
C GLN A 5 23.73 46.01 7.21
N GLY A 6 24.59 45.01 7.50
CA GLY A 6 24.71 43.81 6.64
C GLY A 6 24.76 42.46 7.36
N TRP A 7 25.12 42.40 8.65
CA TRP A 7 25.52 41.12 9.27
C TRP A 7 24.47 40.43 10.15
N ARG A 8 23.27 41.00 10.31
CA ARG A 8 22.26 40.44 11.23
C ARG A 8 21.14 39.64 10.54
N CYS A 9 21.01 39.70 9.21
CA CYS A 9 19.94 38.98 8.50
C CYS A 9 20.29 37.52 8.14
N TRP A 10 21.57 37.15 8.03
CA TRP A 10 21.92 35.75 7.71
C TRP A 10 21.53 34.79 8.84
N LYS A 11 21.79 35.17 10.11
CA LYS A 11 21.54 34.27 11.25
C LYS A 11 20.06 33.88 11.43
N LEU A 12 19.12 34.71 10.95
CA LEU A 12 17.69 34.40 11.01
C LEU A 12 17.21 33.50 9.86
N ALA A 13 17.90 33.48 8.72
CA ALA A 13 17.53 32.62 7.59
C ALA A 13 17.83 31.12 7.84
N LEU A 14 18.78 30.80 8.72
CA LEU A 14 19.21 29.43 8.97
C LEU A 14 18.33 28.67 10.00
N VAL A 15 17.56 29.40 10.82
CA VAL A 15 16.71 28.78 11.86
C VAL A 15 15.34 28.35 11.31
N VAL A 16 14.84 29.01 10.26
CA VAL A 16 13.51 28.69 9.67
C VAL A 16 13.55 27.46 8.75
N SER A 17 14.69 27.16 8.10
CA SER A 17 14.81 25.99 7.22
C SER A 17 14.92 24.65 7.97
N ALA A 18 15.28 24.66 9.26
CA ALA A 18 15.40 23.45 10.07
C ALA A 18 14.03 22.87 10.53
N SER A 19 12.94 23.63 10.42
CA SER A 19 11.62 23.23 10.93
C SER A 19 10.76 22.48 9.90
N LEU A 20 11.22 22.30 8.65
CA LEU A 20 10.45 21.70 7.56
C LEU A 20 10.72 20.19 7.33
N VAL A 21 11.57 19.54 8.11
CA VAL A 21 12.02 18.15 7.81
C VAL A 21 11.33 17.07 8.66
N VAL A 22 10.46 17.41 9.62
CA VAL A 22 9.88 16.40 10.55
C VAL A 22 8.44 16.01 10.25
N VAL A 23 7.93 16.30 9.04
CA VAL A 23 6.72 15.66 8.52
C VAL A 23 7.12 14.41 7.73
N SER A 24 7.87 13.50 8.35
CA SER A 24 7.76 12.10 8.00
C SER A 24 6.41 11.64 8.55
N GLY A 25 5.36 11.83 7.76
CA GLY A 25 4.04 11.27 8.06
C GLY A 25 4.16 9.80 8.45
N CYS A 26 3.26 9.32 9.33
CA CYS A 26 3.17 7.92 9.79
C CYS A 26 3.23 6.92 8.63
N ALA A 27 4.43 6.62 8.15
CA ALA A 27 4.69 5.54 7.25
C ALA A 27 4.78 4.29 8.12
N THR A 28 3.97 3.29 7.81
CA THR A 28 4.09 1.94 8.38
C THR A 28 5.57 1.54 8.46
N ALA A 29 5.98 0.94 9.58
CA ALA A 29 7.39 0.59 9.78
C ALA A 29 7.89 -0.26 8.59
N PRO A 30 9.14 -0.07 8.13
CA PRO A 30 9.65 -0.78 6.95
C PRO A 30 9.60 -2.31 7.10
N GLU A 31 9.67 -2.81 8.34
CA GLU A 31 9.50 -4.22 8.69
C GLU A 31 8.10 -4.78 8.39
N ASP A 32 7.05 -3.98 8.62
CA ASP A 32 5.67 -4.38 8.32
C ASP A 32 5.43 -4.45 6.82
N GLN A 33 6.06 -3.56 6.04
CA GLN A 33 5.97 -3.59 4.59
C GLN A 33 6.62 -4.85 4.01
N ALA A 34 7.78 -5.25 4.54
CA ALA A 34 8.44 -6.49 4.14
C ALA A 34 7.56 -7.73 4.43
N MET A 35 6.85 -7.74 5.56
CA MET A 35 5.90 -8.82 5.86
C MET A 35 4.71 -8.84 4.91
N ILE A 36 4.14 -7.67 4.58
CA ILE A 36 3.04 -7.55 3.61
C ILE A 36 3.46 -8.05 2.22
N GLU A 37 4.66 -7.70 1.77
CA GLU A 37 5.20 -8.09 0.46
C GLU A 37 5.57 -9.57 0.36
N SER A 38 5.82 -10.21 1.51
CA SER A 38 6.12 -11.65 1.58
C SER A 38 4.91 -12.54 1.25
N VAL A 39 3.68 -12.01 1.39
CA VAL A 39 2.46 -12.77 1.16
C VAL A 39 1.89 -12.44 -0.21
N VAL A 40 1.78 -13.47 -1.06
CA VAL A 40 1.22 -13.33 -2.40
C VAL A 40 -0.27 -13.66 -2.38
N THR A 41 -1.09 -12.82 -3.00
CA THR A 41 -2.49 -13.14 -3.26
C THR A 41 -2.58 -14.11 -4.43
N ALA A 42 -3.25 -15.24 -4.26
CA ALA A 42 -3.39 -16.30 -5.25
C ALA A 42 -4.86 -16.61 -5.57
N LEU A 43 -5.07 -17.26 -6.71
CA LEU A 43 -6.34 -17.88 -7.05
C LEU A 43 -6.51 -19.21 -6.30
N PRO A 44 -7.76 -19.67 -6.06
CA PRO A 44 -8.02 -20.90 -5.31
C PRO A 44 -7.42 -22.16 -5.95
N GLN A 45 -7.22 -22.18 -7.27
CA GLN A 45 -6.56 -23.28 -7.97
C GLN A 45 -5.03 -23.29 -7.83
N GLU A 46 -4.41 -22.15 -7.48
CA GLU A 46 -2.95 -22.03 -7.37
C GLU A 46 -2.42 -22.50 -6.01
N VAL A 47 -3.32 -22.75 -5.06
CA VAL A 47 -2.98 -23.28 -3.72
C VAL A 47 -3.09 -24.80 -3.62
N GLU A 48 -3.27 -25.50 -4.75
CA GLU A 48 -3.27 -26.97 -4.79
C GLU A 48 -1.90 -27.52 -4.36
N GLY A 49 -1.87 -28.17 -3.20
CA GLY A 49 -0.63 -28.70 -2.58
C GLY A 49 0.01 -27.78 -1.53
N CYS A 50 -0.62 -26.65 -1.20
CA CYS A 50 -0.21 -25.82 -0.07
C CYS A 50 -0.89 -26.23 1.23
N VAL A 51 -0.22 -26.00 2.36
CA VAL A 51 -0.76 -26.31 3.69
C VAL A 51 -1.68 -25.18 4.14
N PHE A 52 -2.92 -25.50 4.49
CA PHE A 52 -3.83 -24.51 5.08
C PHE A 52 -3.36 -24.12 6.48
N VAL A 53 -3.18 -22.82 6.73
CA VAL A 53 -2.71 -22.29 8.01
C VAL A 53 -3.88 -21.82 8.86
N GLY A 54 -4.81 -21.07 8.25
CA GLY A 54 -5.94 -20.51 8.95
C GLY A 54 -6.77 -19.55 8.10
N ASN A 55 -7.89 -19.10 8.63
CA ASN A 55 -8.67 -18.01 8.04
C ASN A 55 -8.15 -16.67 8.60
N VAL A 56 -8.20 -15.64 7.78
CA VAL A 56 -7.79 -14.28 8.13
C VAL A 56 -8.85 -13.29 7.70
N ASP A 57 -9.12 -12.32 8.57
CA ASP A 57 -10.09 -11.25 8.34
C ASP A 57 -9.43 -9.90 8.62
N ASN A 58 -9.76 -8.85 7.88
CA ASN A 58 -9.31 -7.51 8.25
C ASN A 58 -10.24 -6.91 9.33
N ASP A 59 -9.83 -6.99 10.59
CA ASP A 59 -10.64 -6.43 11.69
C ASP A 59 -10.62 -4.89 11.71
N TYR A 60 -9.82 -4.28 10.84
CA TYR A 60 -9.61 -2.84 10.79
C TYR A 60 -10.36 -2.20 9.63
N ILE A 61 -11.09 -1.14 9.97
CA ILE A 61 -11.72 -0.24 9.00
C ILE A 61 -10.68 0.23 8.00
N SER A 62 -10.93 -0.06 6.74
CA SER A 62 -10.05 0.25 5.64
C SER A 62 -10.81 1.07 4.61
N TYR A 63 -10.32 2.27 4.28
CA TYR A 63 -10.99 3.19 3.35
C TYR A 63 -10.67 2.91 1.88
N THR A 64 -9.77 1.97 1.60
CA THR A 64 -9.45 1.50 0.26
C THR A 64 -9.35 -0.02 0.26
N VAL A 65 -9.68 -0.64 -0.87
CA VAL A 65 -9.49 -2.09 -1.07
C VAL A 65 -8.01 -2.47 -0.88
N GLN A 66 -7.08 -1.62 -1.29
CA GLN A 66 -5.66 -1.89 -1.14
C GLN A 66 -5.21 -1.89 0.32
N ALA A 67 -5.70 -0.95 1.14
CA ALA A 67 -5.42 -0.93 2.57
C ALA A 67 -5.97 -2.20 3.25
N ALA A 68 -7.18 -2.60 2.88
CA ALA A 68 -7.81 -3.81 3.40
C ALA A 68 -7.02 -5.07 3.02
N ARG A 69 -6.54 -5.16 1.77
CA ARG A 69 -5.65 -6.24 1.30
C ARG A 69 -4.32 -6.28 2.03
N ASN A 70 -3.71 -5.13 2.27
CA ASN A 70 -2.45 -5.04 3.01
C ASN A 70 -2.63 -5.55 4.45
N ASN A 71 -3.72 -5.17 5.12
CA ASN A 71 -4.07 -5.68 6.45
C ASN A 71 -4.28 -7.20 6.45
N LEU A 72 -4.95 -7.73 5.41
CA LEU A 72 -5.16 -9.17 5.25
C LEU A 72 -3.83 -9.92 5.07
N ARG A 73 -2.92 -9.39 4.23
CA ARG A 73 -1.58 -9.95 4.00
C ARG A 73 -0.71 -9.90 5.25
N PHE A 74 -0.74 -8.80 5.99
CA PHE A 74 -0.03 -8.65 7.24
C PHE A 74 -0.44 -9.73 8.25
N LYS A 75 -1.75 -9.94 8.44
CA LYS A 75 -2.26 -11.01 9.32
C LYS A 75 -1.88 -12.41 8.83
N ALA A 76 -1.95 -12.65 7.52
CA ALA A 76 -1.51 -13.92 6.95
C ALA A 76 0.00 -14.16 7.22
N ALA A 77 0.84 -13.13 7.08
CA ALA A 77 2.26 -13.19 7.38
C ALA A 77 2.51 -13.50 8.86
N GLN A 78 1.76 -12.88 9.77
CA GLN A 78 1.82 -13.14 11.21
C GLN A 78 1.50 -14.60 11.55
N LEU A 79 0.63 -15.26 10.79
CA LEU A 79 0.34 -16.69 10.93
C LEU A 79 1.41 -17.59 10.28
N GLY A 80 2.43 -17.02 9.63
CA GLY A 80 3.46 -17.76 8.92
C GLY A 80 3.00 -18.32 7.56
N ALA A 81 1.92 -17.77 7.00
CA ALA A 81 1.50 -18.04 5.64
C ALA A 81 2.32 -17.19 4.65
N ASN A 82 2.51 -17.70 3.45
CA ASN A 82 3.16 -16.99 2.34
C ASN A 82 2.22 -16.80 1.14
N THR A 83 1.03 -17.40 1.19
CA THR A 83 0.02 -17.30 0.14
C THR A 83 -1.34 -17.06 0.76
N LEU A 84 -2.16 -16.24 0.10
CA LEU A 84 -3.45 -15.80 0.58
C LEU A 84 -4.48 -15.89 -0.54
N VAL A 85 -5.62 -16.51 -0.26
CA VAL A 85 -6.78 -16.54 -1.16
C VAL A 85 -7.86 -15.66 -0.59
N GLU A 86 -8.20 -14.58 -1.29
CA GLU A 86 -9.33 -13.70 -0.94
C GLU A 86 -10.64 -14.48 -1.18
N THR A 87 -11.53 -14.51 -0.17
CA THR A 87 -12.78 -15.29 -0.23
C THR A 87 -14.03 -14.44 -0.22
N HIS A 88 -14.04 -13.36 0.57
CA HIS A 88 -15.18 -12.45 0.61
C HIS A 88 -14.68 -11.01 0.64
N LEU A 89 -15.46 -10.15 -0.01
CA LEU A 89 -15.36 -8.70 0.06
C LEU A 89 -16.72 -8.18 0.51
N ALA A 90 -16.76 -7.57 1.69
CA ALA A 90 -17.89 -6.82 2.17
C ALA A 90 -17.56 -5.32 2.09
N VAL A 91 -18.50 -4.56 1.52
CA VAL A 91 -18.41 -3.10 1.45
C VAL A 91 -19.53 -2.56 2.31
N THR A 92 -19.14 -1.84 3.37
CA THR A 92 -20.12 -1.11 4.17
C THR A 92 -20.19 0.32 3.63
N PRO A 93 -21.40 0.79 3.25
CA PRO A 93 -21.56 2.21 2.95
C PRO A 93 -21.20 3.01 4.20
N SER A 94 -20.67 4.20 3.99
CA SER A 94 -20.25 5.11 5.05
C SER A 94 -21.30 5.25 6.16
N MET A 95 -20.84 5.35 7.41
CA MET A 95 -21.70 5.51 8.59
C MET A 95 -22.65 6.71 8.50
N SER A 96 -22.38 7.66 7.61
CA SER A 96 -23.24 8.82 7.33
C SER A 96 -24.66 8.47 6.89
N TYR A 97 -24.90 7.25 6.38
CA TYR A 97 -26.25 6.78 6.05
C TYR A 97 -26.98 6.12 7.23
N LEU A 98 -26.26 5.64 8.25
CA LEU A 98 -26.84 4.89 9.37
C LEU A 98 -27.22 5.79 10.55
N TYR A 99 -26.70 7.01 10.62
CA TYR A 99 -27.03 7.97 11.68
C TYR A 99 -27.39 9.33 11.06
N PRO A 100 -28.68 9.57 10.73
CA PRO A 100 -29.17 10.87 10.31
C PRO A 100 -29.37 11.75 11.55
N ASP A 101 -28.32 11.94 12.35
CA ASP A 101 -28.43 12.87 13.46
C ASP A 101 -28.14 14.31 12.97
N PRO A 102 -29.02 15.28 13.30
CA PRO A 102 -28.87 16.66 12.84
C PRO A 102 -27.75 17.42 13.57
N TRP A 103 -27.09 16.84 14.57
CA TRP A 103 -26.08 17.49 15.41
C TRP A 103 -24.65 17.23 14.93
N PHE A 104 -24.40 16.06 14.32
CA PHE A 104 -23.24 15.72 13.53
C PHE A 104 -23.45 16.05 12.04
N GLY A 105 -24.34 17.02 11.77
CA GLY A 105 -24.72 17.44 10.45
C GLY A 105 -23.53 17.80 9.58
N HIS A 106 -23.51 17.21 8.37
CA HIS A 106 -23.24 17.80 7.05
C HIS A 106 -22.17 18.92 6.92
N GLY A 107 -21.20 19.00 7.83
CA GLY A 107 -20.04 19.87 7.72
C GLY A 107 -19.05 19.29 6.73
N ALA A 108 -18.07 20.10 6.31
CA ALA A 108 -16.98 19.66 5.42
C ALA A 108 -16.25 18.38 5.89
N TRP A 109 -16.34 18.06 7.19
CA TRP A 109 -15.81 16.84 7.82
C TRP A 109 -16.71 15.59 7.63
N ALA A 110 -18.02 15.75 7.41
CA ALA A 110 -18.93 14.66 7.08
C ALA A 110 -18.69 14.09 5.67
N ASN A 111 -18.19 14.92 4.74
CA ASN A 111 -17.81 14.48 3.39
C ASN A 111 -16.51 13.67 3.39
N THR A 112 -15.62 13.89 4.36
CA THR A 112 -14.36 13.13 4.51
C THR A 112 -14.57 11.80 5.23
N MET A 113 -15.57 11.70 6.12
CA MET A 113 -15.98 10.43 6.75
C MET A 113 -16.98 9.62 5.91
N ASN A 114 -17.34 10.12 4.72
CA ASN A 114 -18.25 9.45 3.79
C ASN A 114 -17.56 8.38 2.93
N ALA A 115 -16.35 7.96 3.31
CA ALA A 115 -15.64 6.91 2.60
C ALA A 115 -16.28 5.54 2.92
N PRO A 116 -16.55 4.70 1.90
CA PRO A 116 -16.95 3.33 2.14
C PRO A 116 -15.85 2.59 2.91
N SER A 117 -16.26 1.73 3.83
CA SER A 117 -15.32 0.89 4.58
C SER A 117 -15.33 -0.52 3.99
N PHE A 118 -14.13 -1.01 3.68
CA PHE A 118 -13.89 -2.30 3.03
C PHE A 118 -13.47 -3.35 4.06
N PHE A 119 -14.18 -4.46 4.08
CA PHE A 119 -13.86 -5.64 4.85
C PHE A 119 -13.57 -6.81 3.90
N LEU A 120 -12.42 -7.44 4.04
CA LEU A 120 -12.03 -8.65 3.33
C LEU A 120 -11.80 -9.79 4.31
N SER A 121 -12.18 -10.98 3.87
CA SER A 121 -11.83 -12.25 4.50
C SER A 121 -11.12 -13.14 3.50
N GLY A 122 -10.20 -13.96 3.99
CA GLY A 122 -9.41 -14.85 3.18
C GLY A 122 -8.94 -16.08 3.91
N ARG A 123 -8.34 -17.00 3.14
CA ARG A 123 -7.72 -18.22 3.63
C ARG A 123 -6.22 -18.12 3.42
N ALA A 124 -5.47 -18.30 4.49
CA ALA A 124 -4.02 -18.22 4.52
C ALA A 124 -3.42 -19.63 4.34
N TYR A 125 -2.43 -19.74 3.45
CA TYR A 125 -1.76 -20.98 3.09
C TYR A 125 -0.25 -20.83 3.16
N ARG A 126 0.42 -21.93 3.48
CA ARG A 126 1.87 -22.07 3.42
C ARG A 126 2.23 -23.01 2.28
N CYS A 127 2.72 -22.44 1.18
CA CYS A 127 3.18 -23.15 0.01
C CYS A 127 4.69 -23.44 0.12
N PRO A 128 5.18 -24.64 -0.23
CA PRO A 128 6.61 -24.91 -0.34
C PRO A 128 7.20 -24.15 -1.54
N ALA A 129 8.52 -23.92 -1.53
CA ALA A 129 9.20 -23.22 -2.62
C ALA A 129 8.94 -23.91 -3.98
N GLY A 130 8.57 -23.13 -5.00
CA GLY A 130 8.23 -23.64 -6.34
C GLY A 130 6.83 -24.22 -6.48
N LYS A 131 6.01 -24.21 -5.42
CA LYS A 131 4.56 -24.45 -5.47
C LYS A 131 3.85 -23.18 -5.02
N GLY A 132 2.70 -22.85 -5.63
CA GLY A 132 1.96 -21.62 -5.33
C GLY A 132 1.84 -20.69 -6.55
N PRO A 133 1.26 -19.49 -6.35
CA PRO A 133 1.06 -18.50 -7.43
C PRO A 133 2.40 -18.18 -8.08
N LEU A 134 2.49 -18.43 -9.38
CA LEU A 134 3.64 -18.05 -10.19
C LEU A 134 3.68 -16.53 -10.24
N ARG A 135 4.49 -15.90 -9.38
CA ARG A 135 4.94 -14.55 -9.68
C ARG A 135 5.59 -14.61 -11.07
N PRO A 136 5.28 -13.71 -12.04
CA PRO A 136 6.32 -13.33 -12.97
C PRO A 136 7.47 -12.85 -12.09
N GLU A 137 8.61 -13.53 -12.18
CA GLU A 137 9.76 -13.21 -11.34
C GLU A 137 9.97 -11.69 -11.35
N GLN A 138 10.05 -11.09 -10.17
CA GLN A 138 10.68 -9.79 -9.98
C GLN A 138 12.21 -9.95 -10.17
N GLY A 139 12.55 -10.45 -11.36
CA GLY A 139 13.85 -10.80 -11.92
C GLY A 139 13.82 -10.74 -13.46
N ALA A 140 12.64 -10.69 -14.10
CA ALA A 140 12.51 -10.52 -15.56
C ALA A 140 12.16 -9.08 -16.00
N ALA A 141 11.76 -8.19 -15.08
CA ALA A 141 11.37 -6.81 -15.40
C ALA A 141 12.50 -5.76 -15.24
N VAL A 142 13.73 -6.17 -14.94
CA VAL A 142 14.91 -5.27 -14.96
C VAL A 142 15.70 -5.40 -16.27
N THR A 143 15.48 -6.47 -17.05
CA THR A 143 16.18 -6.65 -18.34
C THR A 143 15.38 -6.14 -19.54
N ALA A 144 14.07 -5.90 -19.41
CA ALA A 144 13.22 -5.43 -20.51
C ALA A 144 13.21 -3.91 -20.72
N VAL A 145 13.71 -3.11 -19.77
CA VAL A 145 13.78 -1.64 -19.92
C VAL A 145 15.09 -1.19 -20.58
N THR A 146 16.10 -2.07 -20.69
CA THR A 146 17.36 -1.79 -21.40
C THR A 146 17.33 -2.15 -22.89
N ALA A 147 16.16 -2.52 -23.43
CA ALA A 147 15.97 -2.84 -24.86
C ALA A 147 15.03 -1.85 -25.58
N ALA A 148 14.57 -0.79 -24.92
CA ALA A 148 13.74 0.26 -25.52
C ALA A 148 14.56 1.50 -25.94
N GLY A 149 15.82 1.28 -26.33
CA GLY A 149 16.76 2.32 -26.74
C GLY A 149 17.69 1.83 -27.85
N ALA A 150 17.12 1.32 -28.94
CA ALA A 150 17.85 1.13 -30.18
C ALA A 150 16.97 1.69 -31.32
N GLU A 151 17.31 2.89 -31.77
CA GLU A 151 16.83 3.48 -33.02
C GLU A 151 17.02 2.47 -34.17
N PRO A 152 16.02 2.27 -35.06
CA PRO A 152 16.26 1.55 -36.29
C PRO A 152 17.10 2.43 -37.25
N PRO A 153 18.20 1.93 -37.84
CA PRO A 153 18.87 2.63 -38.92
C PRO A 153 17.96 2.67 -40.15
N ALA A 154 17.81 3.86 -40.71
CA ALA A 154 17.26 4.07 -42.04
C ALA A 154 18.26 3.60 -43.09
N GLU A 155 17.92 2.56 -43.85
CA GLU A 155 18.45 2.27 -45.19
C GLU A 155 17.23 1.96 -46.08
N LEU A 156 16.84 2.87 -46.97
CA LEU A 156 17.37 3.08 -48.33
C LEU A 156 17.05 1.87 -49.24
N SER A 157 15.85 1.88 -49.82
CA SER A 157 15.48 1.06 -50.98
C SER A 157 15.30 1.98 -52.18
N GLU A 158 16.19 1.80 -53.16
CA GLU A 158 16.13 2.07 -54.62
C GLU A 158 15.44 3.34 -55.14
#